data_AF-A0A2T4PYA5-F1
#
_entry.id   AF-A0A2T4PYA5-F1
#
_cell.length_a   1.000
_cell.length_b   1.000
_cell.length_c   1.000
_cell.angle_alpha   90.00
_cell.angle_beta   90.00
_cell.angle_gamma   90.00
#
_symmetry.space_group_name_H-M   'P 1'
#
loop_
_entity.id
_entity.type
_entity.pdbx_description
1 polymer ?
#
loop_
_entity_poly.entity_id
_entity_poly.type
_entity_poly.pdbx_seq_one_letter_code
_entity_poly.pdbx_strand_id
1 'polypeptide(L)'
;MLKEFKDFALKGNVLDLAVAVVMGAAFNKIISALVEYIIMPLIGKIFGSVNFAEDWAFWGIKYGLFIQSIIDFIIIAFALFIFVKIANTLMKNEEPEEELEQNTVLLTEIRDLLREKH
;
A
#
# COMPACT_ATOMS: atom_id res chain seq x y z
N MET A 1 23.19 23.23 -15.25
CA MET A 1 23.23 22.00 -14.42
C MET A 1 22.39 22.08 -13.14
N LEU A 2 22.82 22.72 -12.04
CA LEU A 2 22.02 22.74 -10.79
C LEU A 2 20.68 23.51 -10.91
N LYS A 3 20.66 24.63 -11.63
CA LYS A 3 19.43 25.38 -11.94
C LYS A 3 18.47 24.57 -12.82
N GLU A 4 18.99 24.00 -13.91
CA GLU A 4 18.22 23.14 -14.83
C GLU A 4 17.68 21.88 -14.15
N PHE A 5 18.45 21.27 -13.24
CA PHE A 5 18.00 20.14 -12.42
C PHE A 5 16.88 20.55 -11.47
N LYS A 6 17.00 21.73 -10.82
CA LYS A 6 15.93 22.27 -9.97
C LYS A 6 14.67 22.51 -10.81
N ASP A 7 14.78 23.14 -11.97
CA ASP A 7 13.64 23.43 -12.85
C ASP A 7 13.01 22.15 -13.44
N PHE A 8 13.81 21.09 -13.63
CA PHE A 8 13.32 19.76 -13.99
C PHE A 8 12.62 19.04 -12.83
N ALA A 9 13.19 19.07 -11.63
CA ALA A 9 12.66 18.41 -10.43
C ALA A 9 11.40 19.11 -9.89
N LEU A 10 11.28 20.42 -10.09
CA LEU A 10 10.09 21.21 -9.74
C LEU A 10 8.92 21.02 -10.72
N LYS A 11 9.08 20.21 -11.78
CA LYS A 11 7.94 19.73 -12.55
C LYS A 11 7.14 18.80 -11.63
N GLY A 12 6.03 19.28 -11.07
CA GLY A 12 5.24 18.58 -10.03
C GLY A 12 5.02 17.08 -10.31
N ASN A 13 4.73 16.72 -11.57
CA ASN A 13 4.55 15.33 -12.00
C ASN A 13 5.76 14.40 -11.72
N VAL A 14 6.99 14.92 -11.73
CA VAL A 14 8.21 14.13 -11.48
C VAL A 14 8.45 13.95 -9.98
N LEU A 15 8.21 14.99 -9.18
CA LEU A 15 8.37 14.93 -7.74
C LEU A 15 7.36 13.98 -7.10
N ASP A 16 6.08 14.08 -7.48
CA ASP A 16 5.02 13.22 -6.96
C ASP A 16 5.25 11.75 -7.35
N LEU A 17 5.69 11.50 -8.58
CA LEU A 17 6.07 10.16 -9.04
C LEU A 17 7.26 9.62 -8.23
N ALA A 18 8.29 10.43 -7.99
CA ALA A 18 9.46 10.01 -7.22
C ALA A 18 9.07 9.66 -5.77
N VAL A 19 8.23 10.47 -5.13
CA VAL A 19 7.71 10.20 -3.79
C VAL A 19 6.89 8.91 -3.78
N ALA A 20 5.97 8.73 -4.74
CA ALA A 20 5.14 7.52 -4.84
C ALA A 20 5.98 6.24 -4.97
N VAL A 21 7.03 6.25 -5.81
CA VAL A 21 7.92 5.10 -6.00
C VAL A 21 8.72 4.79 -4.73
N VAL A 22 9.29 5.81 -4.09
CA VAL A 22 10.06 5.65 -2.85
C VAL A 22 9.17 5.14 -1.71
N MET A 23 7.98 5.74 -1.55
CA MET A 23 7.00 5.32 -0.55
C MET A 23 6.50 3.90 -0.83
N GLY A 24 6.23 3.54 -2.08
CA GLY A 24 5.84 2.19 -2.47
C GLY A 24 6.91 1.14 -2.16
N ALA A 25 8.18 1.46 -2.43
CA ALA A 25 9.31 0.57 -2.12
C ALA A 25 9.50 0.40 -0.59
N ALA A 26 9.39 1.49 0.17
CA ALA A 26 9.46 1.45 1.63
C ALA A 26 8.27 0.67 2.23
N PHE A 27 7.06 0.90 1.71
CA PHE A 27 5.85 0.21 2.11
C PHE A 27 5.96 -1.30 1.88
N ASN A 28 6.46 -1.73 0.72
CA ASN A 28 6.68 -3.15 0.44
C ASN A 28 7.60 -3.80 1.48
N LYS A 29 8.66 -3.12 1.93
CA LYS A 29 9.53 -3.64 3.00
C LYS A 29 8.79 -3.82 4.33
N ILE A 30 7.88 -2.92 4.68
CA ILE A 30 7.05 -3.03 5.90
C ILE A 30 6.15 -4.26 5.80
N ILE A 31 5.52 -4.47 4.65
CA ILE A 31 4.66 -5.63 4.40
C ILE A 31 5.46 -6.94 4.43
N SER A 32 6.61 -6.99 3.75
CA SER A 32 7.51 -8.15 3.80
C SER A 32 7.95 -8.45 5.23
N ALA A 33 8.33 -7.44 6.02
CA ALA A 33 8.72 -7.63 7.42
C ALA A 33 7.56 -8.16 8.29
N LEU A 34 6.34 -7.66 8.09
CA LEU A 34 5.15 -8.19 8.78
C LEU A 34 4.96 -9.68 8.44
N VAL A 35 5.10 -10.05 7.17
CA VAL A 35 4.91 -11.42 6.73
C VAL A 35 6.01 -12.33 7.29
N GLU A 36 7.28 -11.96 7.10
CA GLU A 36 8.45 -12.76 7.49
C GLU A 36 8.59 -12.92 9.01
N TYR A 37 8.43 -11.85 9.78
CA TYR A 37 8.75 -11.85 11.21
C TYR A 37 7.55 -12.08 12.12
N ILE A 38 6.32 -11.90 11.62
CA ILE A 38 5.10 -12.03 12.43
C ILE A 38 4.22 -13.14 11.87
N ILE A 39 3.78 -13.04 10.61
CA ILE A 39 2.79 -13.98 10.06
C ILE A 39 3.37 -15.40 9.88
N MET A 40 4.55 -15.53 9.26
CA MET A 40 5.19 -16.82 9.02
C MET A 40 5.50 -17.59 10.32
N PRO A 41 6.07 -16.99 11.39
CA PRO A 41 6.24 -17.67 12.66
C PRO A 41 4.92 -18.08 13.32
N LEU A 42 3.87 -17.27 13.20
CA LEU A 42 2.54 -17.62 13.72
C LEU A 42 1.93 -18.81 12.97
N ILE A 43 1.98 -18.80 11.64
CA ILE A 43 1.56 -19.94 10.81
C ILE A 43 2.39 -21.17 11.15
N GLY A 44 3.72 -21.02 11.26
CA GLY A 44 4.64 -22.09 11.61
C GLY A 44 4.34 -22.74 12.96
N LYS A 45 3.93 -21.96 13.96
CA LYS A 45 3.53 -22.47 15.28
C LYS A 45 2.19 -23.21 15.26
N ILE A 46 1.27 -22.86 14.37
CA ILE A 46 -0.08 -23.43 14.31
C ILE A 46 -0.13 -24.67 13.40
N PHE A 47 0.51 -24.59 12.23
CA PHE A 47 0.42 -25.59 11.17
C PHE A 47 1.70 -26.43 10.99
N GLY A 48 2.79 -26.09 11.69
CA GLY A 48 4.10 -26.71 11.49
C GLY A 48 4.93 -26.00 10.42
N SER A 49 6.12 -26.53 10.10
CA SER A 49 7.00 -25.93 9.08
C SER A 49 6.30 -25.90 7.71
N VAL A 50 6.20 -24.70 7.13
CA VAL A 50 5.52 -24.44 5.84
C VAL A 50 6.47 -24.57 4.65
N ASN A 51 7.52 -25.38 4.77
CA ASN A 51 8.52 -25.55 3.72
C ASN A 51 8.12 -26.68 2.78
N PHE A 52 7.53 -26.31 1.64
CA PHE A 52 7.19 -27.23 0.55
C PHE A 52 8.29 -27.26 -0.54
N ALA A 53 9.40 -26.54 -0.33
CA ALA A 53 10.39 -26.21 -1.35
C ALA A 53 11.37 -27.33 -1.76
N GLU A 54 11.59 -28.37 -0.95
CA GLU A 54 12.75 -29.27 -1.17
C GLU A 54 12.38 -30.70 -1.57
N ASP A 55 11.26 -31.24 -1.09
CA ASP A 55 10.96 -32.67 -1.29
C ASP A 55 10.28 -32.97 -2.63
N TRP A 56 9.77 -31.95 -3.32
CA TRP A 56 8.89 -32.10 -4.48
C TRP A 56 9.63 -31.72 -5.76
N ALA A 57 10.43 -32.67 -6.25
CA ALA A 57 11.16 -32.56 -7.49
C ALA A 57 10.90 -33.79 -8.39
N PHE A 58 10.53 -33.54 -9.64
CA PHE A 58 10.36 -34.58 -10.67
C PHE A 58 11.27 -34.23 -11.83
N TRP A 59 12.16 -35.15 -12.20
CA TRP A 59 13.13 -34.94 -13.29
C TRP A 59 13.98 -33.66 -13.16
N GLY A 60 14.35 -33.30 -11.92
CA GLY A 60 15.14 -32.08 -11.64
C GLY A 60 14.33 -30.78 -11.65
N ILE A 61 13.03 -30.84 -11.96
CA ILE A 61 12.12 -29.69 -11.87
C ILE A 61 11.58 -29.61 -10.45
N LYS A 62 12.00 -28.59 -9.69
CA LYS A 62 11.55 -28.32 -8.32
C LYS A 62 10.21 -27.59 -8.29
N TYR A 63 9.13 -28.26 -8.68
CA TYR A 63 7.79 -27.67 -8.69
C TYR A 63 7.28 -27.33 -7.28
N GLY A 64 7.85 -27.93 -6.22
CA GLY A 64 7.60 -27.53 -4.83
C GLY A 64 7.88 -26.06 -4.56
N LEU A 65 8.97 -25.51 -5.12
CA LEU A 65 9.31 -24.09 -4.98
C LEU A 65 8.27 -23.18 -5.64
N PHE A 66 7.75 -23.59 -6.79
CA PHE A 66 6.71 -22.85 -7.49
C PHE A 66 5.42 -22.81 -6.68
N ILE A 67 4.99 -23.95 -6.14
CA ILE A 67 3.79 -24.03 -5.28
C ILE A 67 3.97 -23.22 -4.00
N GLN A 68 5.16 -23.27 -3.39
CA GLN A 68 5.49 -22.43 -2.24
C GLN A 68 5.35 -20.94 -2.58
N SER A 69 5.84 -20.49 -3.75
CA SER A 69 5.68 -19.09 -4.16
C SER A 69 4.22 -18.65 -4.32
N ILE A 70 3.33 -19.55 -4.74
CA ILE A 70 1.88 -19.28 -4.81
C ILE A 70 1.31 -19.13 -3.40
N ILE A 71 1.69 -20.01 -2.47
CA ILE A 71 1.27 -19.93 -1.07
C ILE A 71 1.78 -18.64 -0.43
N ASP A 72 3.05 -18.29 -0.62
CA ASP A 72 3.65 -17.05 -0.11
C ASP A 72 2.92 -15.82 -0.65
N PHE A 73 2.55 -15.81 -1.94
CA PHE A 73 1.76 -14.75 -2.54
C PHE A 73 0.38 -14.61 -1.86
N ILE A 74 -0.31 -15.71 -1.59
CA ILE A 74 -1.60 -15.72 -0.88
C ILE A 74 -1.43 -15.17 0.55
N ILE A 75 -0.37 -15.57 1.26
CA ILE A 75 -0.07 -15.09 2.60
C ILE A 75 0.21 -13.59 2.60
N ILE A 76 1.02 -13.10 1.65
CA ILE A 76 1.34 -11.67 1.51
C ILE A 76 0.07 -10.86 1.22
N ALA A 77 -0.78 -11.33 0.28
CA ALA A 77 -2.04 -10.67 -0.03
C ALA A 77 -2.97 -10.60 1.20
N PHE A 78 -3.05 -11.69 1.97
CA PHE A 78 -3.83 -11.73 3.20
C PHE A 78 -3.26 -10.80 4.29
N ALA A 79 -1.93 -10.75 4.44
CA ALA A 79 -1.27 -9.85 5.37
C ALA A 79 -1.50 -8.38 5.01
N LEU A 80 -1.43 -8.03 3.71
CA LEU A 80 -1.77 -6.70 3.23
C LEU A 80 -3.22 -6.33 3.56
N PHE A 81 -4.16 -7.26 3.37
CA PHE A 81 -5.56 -7.04 3.73
C PHE A 81 -5.74 -6.77 5.23
N ILE A 82 -5.11 -7.56 6.10
CA ILE A 82 -5.14 -7.32 7.56
C ILE A 82 -4.53 -5.96 7.89
N PHE A 83 -3.37 -5.63 7.31
CA PHE A 83 -2.69 -4.37 7.55
C PHE A 83 -3.56 -3.17 7.16
N VAL A 84 -4.11 -3.18 5.94
CA VAL A 84 -5.01 -2.11 5.46
C VAL A 84 -6.26 -2.02 6.33
N LYS A 85 -6.83 -3.16 6.75
CA LYS A 85 -8.00 -3.18 7.64
C LYS A 85 -7.68 -2.55 9.00
N ILE A 86 -6.53 -2.85 9.59
CA ILE A 86 -6.09 -2.27 10.86
C ILE A 86 -5.84 -0.77 10.67
N ALA A 87 -5.11 -0.37 9.63
CA ALA A 87 -4.83 1.03 9.32
C ALA A 87 -6.14 1.81 9.13
N ASN A 88 -7.06 1.32 8.31
CA ASN A 88 -8.37 1.94 8.10
C ASN A 88 -9.22 1.99 9.37
N THR A 89 -9.08 1.02 10.28
CA THR A 89 -9.82 1.02 11.56
C THR A 89 -9.24 2.05 12.54
N LEU A 90 -7.91 2.23 12.55
CA LEU A 90 -7.23 3.20 13.41
C LEU A 90 -7.35 4.63 12.88
N MET A 91 -7.30 4.81 11.55
CA MET A 91 -7.41 6.12 10.89
C MET A 91 -8.86 6.60 10.78
N LYS A 92 -9.86 5.78 11.13
CA LYS A 92 -11.29 6.14 11.07
C LYS A 92 -11.72 7.23 12.05
N ASN A 93 -10.81 7.76 12.88
CA ASN A 93 -11.12 8.77 13.89
C ASN A 93 -10.62 10.18 13.55
N GLU A 94 -9.98 10.39 12.41
CA GLU A 94 -9.58 11.73 11.95
C GLU A 94 -9.71 11.78 10.42
N GLU A 95 -10.94 11.94 9.93
CA GLU A 95 -11.12 12.44 8.57
C GLU A 95 -11.03 13.98 8.61
N PRO A 96 -10.29 14.61 7.68
CA PRO A 96 -10.30 16.05 7.44
C PRO A 96 -11.62 16.44 6.76
N GLU A 97 -12.73 16.17 7.44
CA GLU A 97 -14.09 16.48 7.01
C GLU A 97 -14.30 18.01 6.94
N GLU A 98 -13.50 18.77 7.71
CA GLU A 98 -13.57 20.23 7.76
C GLU A 98 -13.20 20.93 6.44
N GLU A 99 -12.27 20.39 5.63
CA GLU A 99 -11.86 21.06 4.37
C GLU A 99 -12.83 20.81 3.21
N LEU A 100 -13.44 19.63 3.14
CA LEU A 100 -14.44 19.30 2.11
C LEU A 100 -15.80 19.96 2.41
N GLU A 101 -16.18 20.06 3.69
CA GLU A 101 -17.38 20.80 4.12
C GLU A 101 -17.25 22.30 3.84
N GLN A 102 -16.12 22.94 4.14
CA GLN A 102 -15.94 24.37 3.89
C GLN A 102 -16.04 24.72 2.40
N ASN A 103 -15.44 23.91 1.53
CA ASN A 103 -15.54 24.13 0.08
C ASN A 103 -16.97 23.91 -0.46
N THR A 104 -17.71 22.93 0.05
CA THR A 104 -19.11 22.72 -0.36
C THR A 104 -20.04 23.81 0.16
N VAL A 105 -19.82 24.32 1.38
CA VAL A 105 -20.52 25.48 1.93
C VAL A 105 -20.23 26.73 1.10
N LEU A 106 -18.96 27.02 0.82
CA LEU A 106 -18.55 28.16 -0.03
C LEU A 106 -19.13 28.06 -1.44
N LEU A 107 -19.13 26.87 -2.06
CA LEU A 107 -19.73 26.67 -3.38
C LEU A 107 -21.25 26.87 -3.36
N THR A 108 -21.92 26.52 -2.25
CA THR A 108 -23.35 26.77 -2.05
C THR A 108 -23.63 28.27 -1.93
N GLU A 109 -22.83 28.98 -1.13
CA GLU A 109 -22.91 30.44 -1.00
C GLU A 109 -22.67 31.14 -2.35
N ILE A 110 -21.65 30.73 -3.10
CA ILE A 110 -21.35 31.27 -4.44
C ILE A 110 -22.52 31.04 -5.41
N ARG A 111 -23.14 29.85 -5.39
CA ARG A 111 -24.32 29.55 -6.23
C ARG A 111 -25.47 30.49 -5.89
N ASP A 112 -25.73 30.70 -4.61
CA ASP A 112 -26.86 31.51 -4.15
C ASP A 112 -26.62 33.00 -4.44
N LEU A 113 -25.38 33.50 -4.26
CA LEU A 113 -24.96 34.86 -4.66
C LEU A 113 -25.04 35.09 -6.17
N LEU A 114 -24.71 34.09 -7.00
CA LEU A 114 -24.85 34.18 -8.46
C LEU A 114 -26.32 34.20 -8.91
N ARG A 115 -27.20 33.52 -8.16
CA ARG A 115 -28.65 33.49 -8.41
C ARG A 115 -29.34 34.77 -7.99
N GLU A 116 -28.77 35.52 -7.05
CA GLU A 116 -29.29 36.83 -6.61
C GLU A 116 -28.85 37.98 -7.55
N LYS A 117 -27.74 37.80 -8.27
CA LYS A 117 -27.21 38.79 -9.23
C LYS A 117 -27.91 38.72 -10.61
N HIS A 118 -28.71 37.69 -10.87
CA HIS A 118 -29.48 37.47 -12.10
C HIS A 118 -30.98 37.44 -11.81
#